data_AF-R1E5F8-F1
#
_entry.id   AF-R1E5F8-F1
#
_cell.length_a   1.000
_cell.length_b   1.000
_cell.length_c   1.000
_cell.angle_alpha   90.00
_cell.angle_beta   90.00
_cell.angle_gamma   90.00
#
_symmetry.space_group_name_H-M   'P 1'
#
loop_
_entity.id
_entity.type
_entity.pdbx_description
1 polymer ?
#
loop_
_entity_poly.entity_id
_entity_poly.type
_entity_poly.pdbx_seq_one_letter_code
_entity_poly.pdbx_strand_id
1 'polypeptide(L)'
;MADPPRHSAAPAASFDPVRPPPLHYSLRTRKKQIARFWLPLLLDCCLLPVALFYSLRFATRLSDATVFAITTALIGGTLVVEFLLRGYHLWRRDSVCRPKASPRAAFDWTHWVLLLAIVVAVTELVVGNAFPEPLVRLLAMPAPSVLAVFAADVVVRDALHLAGARAPVRVSSVPPGEAWRPGIYVVVEDIVATDGGGETAFRERLDRRCLEREYASWMEARGVP
;
A
#
# COMPACT_ATOMS: atom_id res chain seq x y z
N MET A 1 -5.53 52.15 -8.36
CA MET A 1 -6.34 50.96 -8.71
C MET A 1 -5.36 49.94 -9.27
N ALA A 2 -4.88 49.02 -8.42
CA ALA A 2 -3.81 48.09 -8.76
C ALA A 2 -4.40 46.84 -9.42
N ASP A 3 -3.83 46.45 -10.56
CA ASP A 3 -4.20 45.27 -11.35
C ASP A 3 -3.87 44.00 -10.54
N PRO A 4 -4.78 43.02 -10.42
CA PRO A 4 -4.49 41.79 -9.68
C PRO A 4 -3.44 40.94 -10.43
N PRO A 5 -2.56 40.21 -9.71
CA PRO A 5 -1.54 39.39 -10.34
C PRO A 5 -2.18 38.26 -11.14
N ARG A 6 -1.89 38.22 -12.44
CA ARG A 6 -2.26 37.12 -13.32
C ARG A 6 -1.53 35.88 -12.84
N HIS A 7 -2.24 34.99 -12.16
CA HIS A 7 -1.79 33.62 -11.96
C HIS A 7 -1.65 32.98 -13.34
N SER A 8 -0.41 32.79 -13.78
CA SER A 8 -0.09 32.01 -14.97
C SER A 8 -0.69 30.62 -14.82
N ALA A 9 -1.84 30.40 -15.44
CA ALA A 9 -2.41 29.07 -15.60
C ALA A 9 -1.36 28.23 -16.34
N ALA A 10 -0.91 27.14 -15.72
CA ALA A 10 -0.10 26.15 -16.39
C ALA A 10 -0.84 25.74 -17.68
N PRO A 11 -0.16 25.66 -18.84
CA PRO A 11 -0.82 25.33 -20.09
C PRO A 11 -1.54 23.99 -19.93
N ALA A 12 -2.83 23.97 -20.27
CA ALA A 12 -3.60 22.74 -20.37
C ALA A 12 -2.84 21.83 -21.36
N ALA A 13 -2.21 20.78 -20.84
CA ALA A 13 -1.50 19.82 -21.67
C ALA A 13 -2.50 19.27 -22.69
N SER A 14 -2.22 19.51 -23.97
CA SER A 14 -2.98 18.96 -25.09
C SER A 14 -2.99 17.44 -24.96
N PHE A 15 -4.19 16.84 -24.93
CA PHE A 15 -4.36 15.39 -24.95
C PHE A 15 -3.66 14.83 -26.20
N ASP A 16 -2.60 14.05 -25.98
CA ASP A 16 -1.88 13.33 -27.03
C ASP A 16 -2.31 11.87 -26.96
N PRO A 17 -3.12 11.36 -27.90
CA PRO A 17 -3.62 9.99 -27.86
C PRO A 17 -2.50 8.95 -28.00
N VAL A 18 -1.31 9.35 -28.46
CA VAL A 18 -0.18 8.44 -28.73
C VAL A 18 0.73 8.31 -27.51
N ARG A 19 0.80 9.33 -26.64
CA ARG A 19 1.74 9.34 -25.51
C ARG A 19 1.05 9.57 -24.17
N PRO A 20 1.07 8.59 -23.25
CA PRO A 20 0.43 8.75 -21.95
C PRO A 20 1.14 9.86 -21.15
N PRO A 21 0.39 10.68 -20.36
CA PRO A 21 0.95 11.78 -19.59
C PRO A 21 2.15 11.34 -18.76
N PRO A 22 3.28 12.07 -18.79
CA PRO A 22 4.47 11.66 -18.06
C PRO A 22 4.24 11.69 -16.54
N LEU A 23 4.60 10.61 -15.85
CA LEU A 23 4.46 10.52 -14.38
C LEU A 23 5.54 11.28 -13.62
N HIS A 24 6.57 11.79 -14.30
CA HIS A 24 7.74 12.49 -13.71
C HIS A 24 8.27 11.80 -12.44
N TYR A 25 8.25 10.46 -12.46
CA TYR A 25 8.65 9.61 -11.34
C TYR A 25 9.55 8.50 -11.87
N SER A 26 10.70 8.29 -11.21
CA SER A 26 11.67 7.26 -11.59
C SER A 26 12.12 6.49 -10.36
N LEU A 27 12.10 5.16 -10.46
CA LEU A 27 12.61 4.27 -9.41
C LEU A 27 14.14 4.30 -9.33
N ARG A 28 14.82 4.64 -10.43
CA ARG A 28 16.29 4.60 -10.52
C ARG A 28 16.96 5.62 -9.60
N THR A 29 16.31 6.76 -9.37
CA THR A 29 16.82 7.83 -8.49
C THR A 29 16.53 7.58 -7.02
N ARG A 30 15.63 6.64 -6.69
CA ARG A 30 15.10 6.39 -5.34
C ARG A 30 15.55 5.07 -4.73
N LYS A 31 16.63 4.47 -5.25
CA LYS A 31 17.22 3.22 -4.74
C LYS A 31 17.48 3.24 -3.24
N LYS A 32 17.85 4.39 -2.66
CA LYS A 32 18.05 4.54 -1.21
C LYS A 32 16.75 4.39 -0.41
N GLN A 33 15.63 4.93 -0.90
CA GLN A 33 14.33 4.78 -0.25
C GLN A 33 13.86 3.32 -0.33
N ILE A 34 14.02 2.70 -1.50
CA ILE A 34 13.74 1.28 -1.71
C ILE A 34 14.58 0.43 -0.74
N ALA A 35 15.89 0.66 -0.66
CA ALA A 35 16.77 -0.08 0.25
C ALA A 35 16.39 0.09 1.73
N ARG A 36 15.97 1.29 2.15
CA ARG A 36 15.51 1.55 3.53
C ARG A 36 14.27 0.74 3.90
N PHE A 37 13.42 0.40 2.94
CA PHE A 37 12.25 -0.44 3.15
C PHE A 37 12.60 -1.94 3.11
N TRP A 38 13.29 -2.37 2.05
CA TRP A 38 13.56 -3.78 1.82
C TRP A 38 14.57 -4.38 2.80
N LEU A 39 15.54 -3.61 3.28
CA LEU A 39 16.57 -4.13 4.18
C LEU A 39 15.99 -4.53 5.55
N PRO A 40 15.25 -3.67 6.29
CA PRO A 40 14.57 -4.08 7.52
C PRO A 40 13.58 -5.22 7.29
N LEU A 41 12.82 -5.20 6.18
CA LEU A 41 11.84 -6.23 5.86
C LEU A 41 12.50 -7.62 5.71
N LEU A 42 13.60 -7.71 4.96
CA LEU A 42 14.33 -8.97 4.79
C LEU A 42 14.98 -9.43 6.10
N LEU A 43 15.47 -8.49 6.92
CA LEU A 43 16.02 -8.82 8.23
C LEU A 43 14.93 -9.38 9.15
N ASP A 44 13.77 -8.73 9.22
CA ASP A 44 12.67 -9.08 10.12
C ASP A 44 11.93 -10.36 9.68
N CYS A 45 11.73 -10.57 8.37
CA CYS A 45 10.99 -11.73 7.87
C CYS A 45 11.85 -12.97 7.59
N CYS A 46 13.16 -12.82 7.37
CA CYS A 46 14.01 -13.94 6.95
C CYS A 46 15.16 -14.20 7.93
N LEU A 47 15.95 -13.17 8.25
CA LEU A 47 17.18 -13.39 9.03
C LEU A 47 16.90 -13.55 10.53
N LEU A 48 16.13 -12.63 11.11
CA LEU A 48 15.81 -12.57 12.52
C LEU A 48 15.08 -13.84 13.02
N PRO A 49 14.03 -14.36 12.34
CA PRO A 49 13.34 -15.56 12.79
C PRO A 49 14.26 -16.77 12.87
N VAL A 50 15.06 -16.98 11.82
CA VAL A 50 15.96 -18.14 11.69
C VAL A 50 17.10 -18.04 12.70
N ALA A 51 17.78 -16.89 12.74
CA ALA A 51 18.90 -16.68 13.65
C ALA A 51 18.48 -16.76 15.12
N LEU A 52 17.34 -16.15 15.47
CA LEU A 52 16.83 -16.13 16.83
C LEU A 52 16.32 -17.50 17.27
N PHE A 53 15.58 -18.21 16.42
CA PHE A 53 15.10 -19.55 16.72
C PHE A 53 16.25 -20.52 17.00
N TYR A 54 17.23 -20.61 16.09
CA TYR A 54 18.34 -21.55 16.26
C TYR A 54 19.28 -21.17 17.39
N SER A 55 19.55 -19.86 17.59
CA SER A 55 20.38 -19.43 18.71
C SER A 55 19.73 -19.77 20.05
N LEU A 56 18.45 -19.48 20.24
CA LEU A 56 17.75 -19.83 21.48
C LEU A 56 17.65 -21.35 21.67
N ARG A 57 17.37 -22.10 20.60
CA ARG A 57 17.17 -23.54 20.67
C ARG A 57 18.42 -24.33 21.05
N PHE A 58 19.60 -23.86 20.64
CA PHE A 58 20.87 -24.53 20.90
C PHE A 58 21.68 -23.92 22.05
N ALA A 59 21.54 -22.62 22.32
CA ALA A 59 22.28 -21.94 23.38
C ALA A 59 21.58 -21.97 24.75
N THR A 60 20.29 -22.31 24.83
CA THR A 60 19.52 -22.28 26.08
C THR A 60 18.78 -23.59 26.33
N ARG A 61 18.29 -23.77 27.57
CA ARG A 61 17.44 -24.92 27.99
C ARG A 61 15.96 -24.53 28.07
N LEU A 62 15.54 -23.50 27.34
CA LEU A 62 14.15 -23.06 27.30
C LEU A 62 13.27 -24.13 26.64
N SER A 63 11.98 -24.17 27.01
CA SER A 63 11.01 -25.01 26.32
C SER A 63 10.79 -24.51 24.89
N ASP A 64 10.44 -25.41 23.98
CA ASP A 64 10.20 -25.05 22.57
C ASP A 64 9.08 -23.98 22.47
N ALA A 65 8.05 -24.08 23.31
CA ALA A 65 6.97 -23.07 23.39
C ALA A 65 7.49 -21.67 23.77
N THR A 66 8.41 -21.56 24.74
CA THR A 66 9.00 -20.26 25.11
C THR A 66 9.89 -19.72 24.00
N VAL A 67 10.66 -20.58 23.33
CA VAL A 67 11.49 -20.16 22.18
C VAL A 67 10.61 -19.60 21.07
N PHE A 68 9.56 -20.31 20.67
CA PHE A 68 8.62 -19.84 19.65
C PHE A 68 7.90 -18.54 20.04
N ALA A 69 7.50 -18.40 21.30
CA ALA A 69 6.86 -17.17 21.78
C ALA A 69 7.81 -15.96 21.71
N ILE A 70 9.06 -16.11 22.15
CA ILE A 70 10.08 -15.04 22.07
C ILE A 70 10.38 -14.69 20.61
N THR A 71 10.60 -15.70 19.78
CA THR A 71 10.86 -15.49 18.35
C THR A 71 9.69 -14.77 17.68
N THR A 72 8.46 -15.21 17.93
CA THR A 72 7.25 -14.59 17.39
C THR A 72 7.08 -13.14 17.86
N ALA A 73 7.30 -12.85 19.14
CA ALA A 73 7.11 -11.51 19.71
C ALA A 73 8.10 -10.47 19.16
N LEU A 74 9.26 -10.91 18.66
CA LEU A 74 10.29 -10.05 18.10
C LEU A 74 10.20 -9.89 16.58
N ILE A 75 9.36 -10.68 15.90
CA ILE A 75 9.14 -10.63 14.46
C ILE A 75 7.93 -9.75 14.15
N GLY A 76 7.94 -9.10 12.98
CA GLY A 76 6.82 -8.31 12.48
C GLY A 76 6.90 -6.84 12.88
N GLY A 77 7.99 -6.46 13.55
CA GLY A 77 8.28 -5.08 13.91
C GLY A 77 8.34 -4.17 12.69
N THR A 78 8.86 -4.65 11.55
CA THR A 78 8.94 -3.83 10.33
C THR A 78 7.55 -3.50 9.79
N LEU A 79 6.62 -4.46 9.80
CA LEU A 79 5.26 -4.25 9.32
C LEU A 79 4.51 -3.24 10.19
N VAL A 80 4.66 -3.34 11.51
CA VAL A 80 4.07 -2.41 12.47
C VAL A 80 4.68 -1.01 12.36
N VAL A 81 6.01 -0.92 12.25
CA VAL A 81 6.70 0.37 12.08
C VAL A 81 6.25 1.06 10.79
N GLU A 82 6.15 0.32 9.68
CA GLU A 82 5.67 0.87 8.43
C GLU A 82 4.22 1.38 8.55
N PHE A 83 3.35 0.61 9.21
CA PHE A 83 1.98 1.04 9.48
C PHE A 83 1.94 2.37 10.27
N LEU A 84 2.77 2.51 11.30
CA LEU A 84 2.86 3.73 12.10
C LEU A 84 3.45 4.91 11.31
N LEU A 85 4.52 4.69 10.54
CA LEU A 85 5.15 5.71 9.70
C LEU A 85 4.19 6.20 8.61
N ARG A 86 3.49 5.27 7.95
CA ARG A 86 2.44 5.58 6.97
C ARG A 86 1.33 6.42 7.61
N GLY A 87 0.84 5.98 8.77
CA GLY A 87 -0.16 6.73 9.54
C GLY A 87 0.31 8.13 9.91
N TYR A 88 1.56 8.27 10.36
CA TYR A 88 2.17 9.56 10.68
C TYR A 88 2.28 10.50 9.47
N HIS A 89 2.75 9.98 8.32
CA HIS A 89 2.86 10.76 7.09
C HIS A 89 1.51 11.27 6.57
N LEU A 90 0.44 10.49 6.75
CA LEU A 90 -0.93 10.89 6.36
C LEU A 90 -1.55 11.87 7.37
N TRP A 91 -1.32 11.66 8.66
CA TRP A 91 -1.90 12.45 9.76
C TRP A 91 -1.29 13.84 9.92
N ARG A 92 0.01 14.01 9.60
CA ARG A 92 0.72 15.28 9.82
C ARG A 92 -0.01 16.46 9.14
N ARG A 93 0.06 17.64 9.77
CA ARG A 93 -0.69 18.84 9.33
C ARG A 93 -0.33 19.25 7.90
N ASP A 94 0.94 19.14 7.53
CA ASP A 94 1.50 19.45 6.22
C ASP A 94 1.77 18.16 5.41
N SER A 95 0.78 17.26 5.39
CA SER A 95 0.88 16.02 4.62
C SER A 95 0.82 16.34 3.12
N VAL A 96 1.90 15.99 2.42
CA VAL A 96 2.02 16.13 0.96
C VAL A 96 1.65 14.85 0.22
N CYS A 97 1.23 13.78 0.92
CA CYS A 97 0.93 12.47 0.32
C CYS A 97 -0.54 12.05 0.46
N ARG A 98 -1.38 12.90 1.07
CA ARG A 98 -2.79 12.60 1.36
C ARG A 98 -3.61 12.39 0.07
N PRO A 99 -4.58 11.46 0.06
CA PRO A 99 -5.55 11.34 -1.02
C PRO A 99 -6.27 12.67 -1.30
N LYS A 100 -6.59 12.91 -2.57
CA LYS A 100 -7.20 14.16 -3.06
C LYS A 100 -8.53 14.45 -2.35
N ALA A 101 -8.71 15.70 -1.91
CA ALA A 101 -9.92 16.19 -1.23
C ALA A 101 -10.32 15.38 0.04
N SER A 102 -9.36 14.77 0.73
CA SER A 102 -9.61 13.97 1.94
C SER A 102 -9.36 14.76 3.23
N PRO A 103 -10.20 14.60 4.28
CA PRO A 103 -10.00 15.26 5.57
C PRO A 103 -8.72 14.76 6.27
N ARG A 104 -8.25 15.49 7.29
CA ARG A 104 -6.99 15.20 8.00
C ARG A 104 -6.87 13.78 8.57
N ALA A 105 -7.99 13.19 8.96
CA ALA A 105 -8.06 11.85 9.55
C ALA A 105 -8.37 10.74 8.53
N ALA A 106 -8.47 11.06 7.23
CA ALA A 106 -8.74 10.05 6.22
C ALA A 106 -7.43 9.37 5.80
N PHE A 107 -7.30 8.12 6.24
CA PHE A 107 -6.25 7.22 5.79
C PHE A 107 -6.50 6.78 4.34
N ASP A 108 -5.42 6.39 3.66
CA ASP A 108 -5.51 5.80 2.32
C ASP A 108 -6.03 4.36 2.39
N TRP A 109 -6.53 3.83 1.27
CA TRP A 109 -7.10 2.48 1.22
C TRP A 109 -6.09 1.43 1.63
N THR A 110 -4.85 1.58 1.16
CA THR A 110 -3.76 0.67 1.49
C THR A 110 -3.47 0.61 3.00
N HIS A 111 -3.67 1.68 3.77
CA HIS A 111 -3.55 1.65 5.22
C HIS A 111 -4.61 0.75 5.88
N TRP A 112 -5.85 0.74 5.36
CA TRP A 112 -6.90 -0.16 5.86
C TRP A 112 -6.64 -1.62 5.49
N VAL A 113 -6.18 -1.88 4.27
CA VAL A 113 -5.77 -3.23 3.84
C VAL A 113 -4.57 -3.72 4.68
N LEU A 114 -3.62 -2.84 4.96
CA LEU A 114 -2.48 -3.13 5.83
C LEU A 114 -2.91 -3.41 7.28
N LEU A 115 -3.87 -2.66 7.81
CA LEU A 115 -4.45 -2.93 9.13
C LEU A 115 -5.09 -4.32 9.18
N LEU A 116 -5.88 -4.68 8.16
CA LEU A 116 -6.49 -6.01 8.07
C LEU A 116 -5.41 -7.11 8.01
N ALA A 117 -4.37 -6.91 7.21
CA ALA A 117 -3.25 -7.85 7.11
C ALA A 117 -2.52 -8.04 8.45
N ILE A 118 -2.30 -6.95 9.21
CA ILE A 118 -1.72 -7.01 10.56
C ILE A 118 -2.64 -7.76 11.51
N VAL A 119 -3.95 -7.49 11.50
CA VAL A 119 -4.92 -8.19 12.36
C VAL A 119 -4.92 -9.69 12.08
N VAL A 120 -4.91 -10.10 10.81
CA VAL A 120 -4.84 -11.51 10.41
C VAL A 120 -3.53 -12.15 10.90
N ALA A 121 -2.39 -11.53 10.61
CA ALA A 121 -1.08 -12.04 11.04
C ALA A 121 -0.96 -12.16 12.56
N VAL A 122 -1.37 -11.14 13.32
CA VAL A 122 -1.36 -11.17 14.78
C VAL A 122 -2.29 -12.26 15.31
N THR A 123 -3.47 -12.44 14.72
CA THR A 123 -4.39 -13.51 15.12
C THR A 123 -3.76 -14.90 14.95
N GLU A 124 -3.12 -15.15 13.81
CA GLU A 124 -2.42 -16.42 13.57
C GLU A 124 -1.28 -16.66 14.55
N LEU A 125 -0.50 -15.62 14.86
CA LEU A 125 0.61 -15.70 15.81
C LEU A 125 0.13 -15.94 17.26
N VAL A 126 -0.95 -15.27 17.67
CA VAL A 126 -1.52 -15.44 19.02
C VAL A 126 -2.13 -16.83 19.16
N VAL A 127 -2.98 -17.25 18.21
CA VAL A 127 -3.62 -18.58 18.24
C VAL A 127 -2.57 -19.69 18.12
N GLY A 128 -1.54 -19.49 17.29
CA GLY A 128 -0.46 -20.46 17.13
C GLY A 128 0.36 -20.70 18.40
N ASN A 129 0.49 -19.69 19.26
CA ASN A 129 1.21 -19.75 20.53
C ASN A 129 0.30 -19.98 21.77
N ALA A 130 -1.01 -20.09 21.60
CA ALA A 130 -1.94 -20.22 22.73
C ALA A 130 -1.89 -21.59 23.43
N PHE A 131 -1.29 -22.60 22.78
CA PHE A 131 -1.26 -23.99 23.25
C PHE A 131 0.10 -24.38 23.85
N PRO A 132 0.14 -25.37 24.76
CA PRO A 132 1.40 -25.89 25.31
C PRO A 132 2.37 -26.41 24.25
N GLU A 133 1.83 -27.02 23.18
CA GLU A 133 2.56 -27.37 21.97
C GLU A 133 2.19 -26.37 20.87
N PRO A 134 3.12 -25.52 20.41
CA PRO A 134 2.82 -24.48 19.44
C PRO A 134 2.43 -25.08 18.10
N LEU A 135 1.40 -24.51 17.47
CA LEU A 135 0.92 -24.95 16.16
C LEU A 135 1.84 -24.40 15.07
N VAL A 136 2.98 -25.08 14.84
CA VAL A 136 4.03 -24.64 13.90
C VAL A 136 3.49 -24.34 12.49
N ARG A 137 2.52 -25.13 12.01
CA ARG A 137 1.89 -24.90 10.70
C ARG A 137 1.16 -23.56 10.64
N LEU A 138 0.50 -23.15 11.73
CA LEU A 138 -0.19 -21.87 11.81
C LEU A 138 0.80 -20.72 11.98
N LEU A 139 1.88 -20.91 12.74
CA LEU A 139 2.95 -19.91 12.90
C LEU A 139 3.72 -19.63 11.61
N ALA A 140 3.62 -20.50 10.60
CA ALA A 140 4.18 -20.30 9.26
C ALA A 140 3.25 -19.53 8.31
N MET A 141 1.99 -19.29 8.69
CA MET A 141 0.98 -18.62 7.86
C MET A 141 1.03 -17.07 7.80
N PRO A 142 1.63 -16.31 8.74
CA PRO A 142 1.52 -14.85 8.72
C PRO A 142 1.98 -14.20 7.41
N ALA A 143 3.13 -14.60 6.88
CA ALA A 143 3.64 -14.07 5.62
C ALA A 143 2.72 -14.38 4.42
N PRO A 144 2.33 -15.65 4.14
CA PRO A 144 1.42 -15.94 3.05
C PRO A 144 0.01 -15.35 3.27
N SER A 145 -0.48 -15.25 4.51
CA SER A 145 -1.78 -14.65 4.81
C SER A 145 -1.80 -13.14 4.56
N VAL A 146 -0.74 -12.42 4.90
CA VAL A 146 -0.57 -11.00 4.51
C VAL A 146 -0.63 -10.86 2.99
N LEU A 147 0.12 -11.67 2.25
CA LEU A 147 0.08 -11.66 0.78
C LEU A 147 -1.31 -12.00 0.23
N ALA A 148 -2.00 -12.96 0.84
CA ALA A 148 -3.35 -13.36 0.46
C ALA A 148 -4.36 -12.22 0.66
N VAL A 149 -4.26 -11.44 1.75
CA VAL A 149 -5.11 -10.26 1.98
C VAL A 149 -4.92 -9.22 0.87
N PHE A 150 -3.68 -8.89 0.52
CA PHE A 150 -3.41 -7.95 -0.58
C PHE A 150 -3.86 -8.49 -1.93
N ALA A 151 -3.63 -9.77 -2.21
CA ALA A 151 -4.06 -10.41 -3.44
C ALA A 151 -5.59 -10.43 -3.56
N ALA A 152 -6.29 -10.80 -2.49
CA ALA A 152 -7.75 -10.81 -2.44
C ALA A 152 -8.31 -9.41 -2.66
N ASP A 153 -7.75 -8.38 -2.02
CA ASP A 153 -8.16 -6.99 -2.22
C ASP A 153 -8.01 -6.54 -3.69
N VAL A 154 -6.88 -6.86 -4.34
CA VAL A 154 -6.68 -6.54 -5.77
C VAL A 154 -7.67 -7.29 -6.66
N VAL A 155 -7.85 -8.60 -6.43
CA VAL A 155 -8.77 -9.44 -7.23
C VAL A 155 -10.21 -8.99 -7.07
N VAL A 156 -10.66 -8.69 -5.86
CA VAL A 156 -12.02 -8.20 -5.61
C VAL A 156 -12.25 -6.87 -6.33
N ARG A 157 -11.29 -5.95 -6.27
CA ARG A 157 -11.42 -4.65 -6.95
C ARG A 157 -11.36 -4.76 -8.46
N ASP A 158 -10.54 -5.66 -9.01
CA ASP A 158 -10.54 -5.96 -10.45
C ASP A 158 -11.86 -6.59 -10.89
N ALA A 159 -12.43 -7.51 -10.12
CA ALA A 159 -13.74 -8.09 -10.41
C ALA A 159 -14.84 -7.01 -10.41
N LEU A 160 -14.83 -6.10 -9.44
CA LEU A 160 -15.78 -4.97 -9.38
C LEU A 160 -15.58 -3.97 -10.53
N HIS A 161 -14.35 -3.71 -10.94
CA HIS A 161 -14.02 -2.90 -12.11
C HIS A 161 -14.58 -3.52 -13.39
N LEU A 162 -14.33 -4.82 -13.62
CA LEU A 162 -14.85 -5.54 -14.78
C LEU A 162 -16.39 -5.62 -14.78
N ALA A 163 -17.02 -5.67 -13.61
CA ALA A 163 -18.47 -5.63 -13.47
C ALA A 163 -19.08 -4.23 -13.71
N GLY A 164 -18.26 -3.19 -13.93
CA GLY A 164 -18.73 -1.81 -14.08
C GLY A 164 -19.39 -1.25 -12.81
N ALA A 165 -19.10 -1.83 -11.65
CA ALA A 165 -19.65 -1.37 -10.39
C ALA A 165 -19.12 0.04 -10.05
N ARG A 166 -19.88 0.77 -9.23
CA ARG A 166 -19.46 2.07 -8.69
C ARG A 166 -18.95 1.89 -7.27
N ALA A 167 -17.91 2.64 -6.92
CA ALA A 167 -17.33 2.60 -5.58
C ALA A 167 -18.35 3.14 -4.55
N PRO A 168 -18.79 2.34 -3.56
CA PRO A 168 -19.76 2.79 -2.57
C PRO A 168 -19.15 3.75 -1.55
N VAL A 169 -17.83 3.64 -1.34
CA VAL A 169 -17.03 4.45 -0.43
C VAL A 169 -15.85 5.03 -1.18
N ARG A 170 -15.20 6.04 -0.58
CA ARG A 170 -13.95 6.57 -1.11
C ARG A 170 -12.84 5.52 -1.03
N VAL A 171 -12.16 5.31 -2.14
CA VAL A 171 -11.01 4.41 -2.23
C VAL A 171 -9.81 5.23 -2.70
N SER A 172 -9.04 5.73 -1.74
CA SER A 172 -7.93 6.65 -1.98
C SER A 172 -8.35 7.85 -2.83
N SER A 173 -7.77 8.06 -4.01
CA SER A 173 -8.18 9.18 -4.88
C SER A 173 -9.51 8.96 -5.62
N VAL A 174 -10.08 7.75 -5.60
CA VAL A 174 -11.38 7.45 -6.22
C VAL A 174 -12.51 7.94 -5.29
N PRO A 175 -13.31 8.94 -5.71
CA PRO A 175 -14.44 9.42 -4.93
C PRO A 175 -15.61 8.42 -4.94
N PRO A 176 -16.52 8.50 -3.95
CA PRO A 176 -17.70 7.64 -3.93
C PRO A 176 -18.59 7.92 -5.15
N GLY A 177 -19.13 6.85 -5.75
CA GLY A 177 -20.01 6.90 -6.92
C GLY A 177 -19.29 6.88 -8.27
N GLU A 178 -17.95 6.99 -8.30
CA GLU A 178 -17.16 6.81 -9.52
C GLU A 178 -16.98 5.31 -9.82
N ALA A 179 -16.69 4.98 -11.09
CA ALA A 179 -16.36 3.61 -11.47
C ALA A 179 -15.10 3.15 -10.71
N TRP A 180 -15.06 1.87 -10.35
CA TRP A 180 -13.82 1.30 -9.81
C TRP A 180 -12.69 1.47 -10.82
N ARG A 181 -11.50 1.85 -10.35
CA ARG A 181 -10.25 1.74 -11.12
C ARG A 181 -9.69 0.32 -10.99
N PRO A 182 -8.82 -0.14 -11.91
CA PRO A 182 -8.13 -1.41 -11.77
C PRO A 182 -7.48 -1.56 -10.38
N GLY A 183 -7.55 -2.73 -9.76
CA GLY A 183 -7.12 -2.98 -8.39
C GLY A 183 -5.67 -2.55 -8.13
N ILE A 184 -4.79 -2.78 -9.10
CA ILE A 184 -3.38 -2.37 -9.02
C ILE A 184 -3.19 -0.84 -8.97
N TYR A 185 -4.13 -0.06 -9.51
CA TYR A 185 -4.05 1.42 -9.52
C TYR A 185 -3.87 1.96 -8.11
N VAL A 186 -4.73 1.54 -7.18
CA VAL A 186 -4.76 2.08 -5.80
C VAL A 186 -3.51 1.67 -5.04
N VAL A 187 -3.03 0.44 -5.25
CA VAL A 187 -1.80 -0.07 -4.61
C VAL A 187 -0.60 0.75 -5.06
N VAL A 188 -0.46 0.98 -6.37
CA VAL A 188 0.63 1.80 -6.93
C VAL A 188 0.52 3.24 -6.47
N GLU A 189 -0.68 3.82 -6.52
CA GLU A 189 -0.95 5.17 -6.08
C GLU A 189 -0.48 5.39 -4.64
N ASP A 190 -0.96 4.54 -3.73
CA ASP A 190 -0.76 4.69 -2.30
C ASP A 190 0.67 4.37 -1.87
N ILE A 191 1.29 3.30 -2.39
CA ILE A 191 2.69 2.96 -2.07
C ILE A 191 3.62 4.03 -2.62
N VAL A 192 3.44 4.46 -3.87
CA VAL A 192 4.36 5.44 -4.46
C VAL A 192 4.17 6.82 -3.84
N ALA A 193 2.93 7.23 -3.54
CA ALA A 193 2.68 8.52 -2.93
C ALA A 193 3.23 8.60 -1.50
N THR A 194 3.05 7.55 -0.69
CA THR A 194 3.39 7.57 0.74
C THR A 194 4.81 7.07 1.01
N ASP A 195 5.21 5.95 0.40
CA ASP A 195 6.45 5.23 0.73
C ASP A 195 7.54 5.51 -0.32
N GLY A 196 7.12 5.71 -1.57
CA GLY A 196 8.00 6.05 -2.70
C GLY A 196 8.36 7.53 -2.81
N GLY A 197 7.77 8.41 -2.01
CA GLY A 197 7.99 9.86 -2.07
C GLY A 197 7.57 10.50 -3.40
N GLY A 198 6.56 9.92 -4.06
CA GLY A 198 5.88 10.49 -5.22
C GLY A 198 4.88 11.58 -4.85
N GLU A 199 4.38 11.57 -3.61
CA GLU A 199 3.51 12.61 -3.04
C GLU A 199 2.20 12.80 -3.83
N THR A 200 1.42 13.84 -3.51
CA THR A 200 0.14 14.18 -4.18
C THR A 200 0.34 14.42 -5.67
N ALA A 201 1.48 14.97 -6.07
CA ALA A 201 1.79 15.23 -7.46
C ALA A 201 1.85 13.94 -8.30
N PHE A 202 2.30 12.83 -7.72
CA PHE A 202 2.23 11.52 -8.39
C PHE A 202 0.78 11.03 -8.49
N ARG A 203 -0.02 11.15 -7.41
CA ARG A 203 -1.44 10.77 -7.41
C ARG A 203 -2.20 11.48 -8.54
N GLU A 204 -2.04 12.79 -8.66
CA GLU A 204 -2.71 13.59 -9.68
C GLU A 204 -2.32 13.22 -11.12
N ARG A 205 -1.05 12.89 -11.35
CA ARG A 205 -0.56 12.47 -12.68
C ARG A 205 -1.01 11.05 -13.02
N LEU A 206 -1.07 10.18 -12.03
CA LEU A 206 -1.53 8.81 -12.21
C LEU A 206 -3.05 8.78 -12.49
N ASP A 207 -3.82 9.55 -11.73
CA ASP A 207 -5.27 9.73 -11.89
C ASP A 207 -5.60 10.23 -13.30
N ARG A 208 -4.91 11.28 -13.75
CA ARG A 208 -5.05 11.82 -15.11
C ARG A 208 -4.77 10.77 -16.19
N ARG A 209 -3.67 10.04 -16.06
CA ARG A 209 -3.30 8.98 -17.01
C ARG A 209 -4.36 7.86 -17.04
N CYS A 210 -4.94 7.52 -15.90
CA CYS A 210 -5.97 6.49 -15.82
C CYS A 210 -7.26 6.94 -16.53
N LEU A 211 -7.73 8.15 -16.23
CA LEU A 211 -8.92 8.73 -16.83
C LEU A 211 -8.80 8.90 -18.36
N GLU A 212 -7.64 9.35 -18.83
CA GLU A 212 -7.37 9.51 -20.26
C GLU A 212 -7.42 8.16 -21.00
N ARG A 213 -6.89 7.09 -20.39
CA ARG A 213 -6.95 5.74 -20.96
C ARG A 213 -8.37 5.18 -20.98
N GLU A 214 -9.12 5.38 -19.90
CA GLU A 214 -10.53 4.97 -19.82
C GLU A 214 -11.37 5.72 -20.87
N TYR A 215 -11.17 7.03 -21.01
CA TYR A 215 -11.81 7.84 -22.04
C TYR A 215 -11.48 7.36 -23.45
N ALA A 216 -10.20 7.11 -23.75
CA ALA A 216 -9.77 6.58 -25.04
C ALA A 216 -10.44 5.23 -25.35
N SER A 217 -10.46 4.30 -24.39
CA SER A 217 -11.11 2.99 -24.57
C SER A 217 -12.63 3.10 -24.79
N TRP A 218 -13.26 4.10 -24.17
CA TRP A 218 -14.69 4.37 -24.36
C TRP A 218 -14.99 4.98 -25.74
N MET A 219 -14.10 5.86 -26.24
CA MET A 219 -14.21 6.45 -27.58
C MET A 219 -14.06 5.36 -28.66
N GLU A 220 -13.05 4.49 -28.52
CA GLU A 220 -12.84 3.32 -29.38
C GLU A 220 -14.07 2.41 -29.41
N ALA A 221 -14.66 2.11 -28.25
CA ALA A 221 -15.86 1.27 -28.15
C ALA A 221 -17.10 1.87 -28.83
N ARG A 222 -17.15 3.20 -29.04
CA ARG A 222 -18.27 3.90 -29.71
C ARG A 222 -17.97 4.29 -31.16
N GLY A 223 -16.79 3.96 -31.67
CA GLY A 223 -16.37 4.34 -33.03
C GLY A 223 -16.32 5.85 -33.25
N VAL A 224 -16.15 6.63 -32.17
CA VAL A 224 -15.98 8.08 -32.25
C VAL A 224 -14.49 8.36 -32.41
N PRO A 225 -14.07 9.10 -33.46
CA PRO A 225 -12.65 9.41 -33.69
C PRO A 225 -12.04 10.26 -32.57
#